data_AF-A0A0E9XV96-F1
#
_entry.id   AF-A0A0E9XV96-F1
#
_cell.length_a   1.000
_cell.length_b   1.000
_cell.length_c   1.000
_cell.angle_alpha   90.00
_cell.angle_beta   90.00
_cell.angle_gamma   90.00
#
_symmetry.space_group_name_H-M   'P 1'
#
loop_
_entity.id
_entity.type
_entity.pdbx_description
1 polymer ?
#
loop_
_entity_poly.entity_id
_entity_poly.type
_entity_poly.pdbx_seq_one_letter_code
_entity_poly.pdbx_strand_id
1 'polypeptide(L)' 'MRPFRQACRGCSGNFELPGFSMEEVEKVLLKLIGKIKKNCYGEEEEDNSDSCSPDKVRTKPHESSLCEACSQGICCVED' A
#
# COMPACT_ATOMS: atom_id res chain seq x y z
N MET A 1 -5.94 15.84 -5.72
CA MET A 1 -5.66 15.79 -4.27
C MET A 1 -4.18 15.54 -4.05
N ARG A 2 -3.54 16.24 -3.11
CA ARG A 2 -2.16 15.95 -2.68
C ARG A 2 -2.22 14.97 -1.50
N PRO A 3 -1.63 13.76 -1.57
CA PRO A 3 -1.61 12.85 -0.44
C PRO A 3 -0.70 13.39 0.67
N PHE A 4 -1.08 13.12 1.93
CA PHE A 4 -0.24 13.38 3.10
C PHE A 4 0.89 12.36 3.20
N ARG A 5 1.99 12.82 3.76
CA ARG A 5 3.24 12.06 3.87
C ARG A 5 3.40 11.42 5.24
N GLN A 6 4.32 10.46 5.32
CA GLN A 6 4.73 9.82 6.57
C GLN A 6 6.24 9.95 6.78
N ALA A 7 6.67 10.10 8.03
CA ALA A 7 8.08 10.10 8.39
C ALA A 7 8.53 8.68 8.77
N CYS A 8 9.77 8.32 8.39
CA CYS A 8 10.37 7.06 8.77
C CYS A 8 10.76 7.06 10.26
N ARG A 9 10.55 5.94 10.96
CA ARG A 9 10.97 5.74 12.37
C ARG A 9 12.48 5.78 12.58
N GLY A 10 13.25 5.27 11.61
CA GLY A 10 14.69 5.07 11.75
C GLY A 10 15.55 6.16 11.11
N CYS A 11 15.00 6.91 10.16
CA CYS A 11 15.74 7.96 9.45
C CYS A 11 15.59 9.31 10.17
N SER A 12 16.66 10.08 10.27
CA SER A 12 16.63 11.44 10.81
C SER A 12 16.00 12.43 9.82
N GLY A 13 14.66 12.43 9.77
CA GLY A 13 13.79 13.58 9.54
C GLY A 13 13.58 14.08 8.10
N ASN A 14 12.58 13.53 7.41
CA ASN A 14 11.70 14.25 6.48
C ASN A 14 10.42 13.43 6.22
N PHE A 15 9.34 14.13 5.87
CA PHE A 15 8.10 13.51 5.41
C PHE A 15 8.27 12.97 3.98
N GLU A 16 8.06 11.67 3.79
CA GLU A 16 8.21 10.99 2.50
C GLU A 16 6.90 10.91 1.73
N LEU A 17 6.99 11.11 0.40
CA LEU A 17 5.84 10.96 -0.47
C LEU A 17 5.45 9.48 -0.56
N PRO A 18 4.15 9.16 -0.41
CA PRO A 18 3.70 7.80 -0.69
C PRO A 18 3.91 7.52 -2.18
N GLY A 19 4.42 6.34 -2.47
CA GLY A 19 4.69 5.88 -3.82
C GLY A 19 5.01 4.39 -3.83
N PHE A 20 4.95 3.81 -5.02
CA PHE A 20 5.36 2.43 -5.29
C PHE A 20 6.50 2.47 -6.29
N SER A 21 7.41 1.50 -6.21
CA SER A 21 8.36 1.31 -7.29
C SER A 21 7.63 0.84 -8.56
N MET A 22 8.13 1.21 -9.74
CA MET A 22 7.53 0.76 -11.00
C MET A 22 7.55 -0.77 -11.14
N GLU A 23 8.60 -1.42 -10.61
CA GLU A 23 8.74 -2.87 -10.58
C GLU A 23 7.64 -3.54 -9.73
N GLU A 24 7.36 -3.02 -8.53
CA GLU A 24 6.26 -3.53 -7.70
C GLU A 24 4.90 -3.34 -8.36
N VAL A 25 4.68 -2.20 -9.02
CA VAL A 25 3.44 -1.93 -9.77
C VAL A 25 3.27 -2.94 -10.89
N GLU A 26 4.31 -3.18 -11.69
CA GLU A 26 4.28 -4.18 -12.77
C GLU A 26 3.99 -5.59 -12.23
N LYS A 27 4.70 -6.01 -11.17
CA LYS A 27 4.49 -7.32 -10.53
C LYS A 27 3.04 -7.51 -10.06
N VAL A 28 2.46 -6.47 -9.46
CA VAL A 28 1.06 -6.51 -8.99
C VAL A 28 0.07 -6.57 -10.17
N LEU A 29 0.31 -5.79 -11.23
CA LEU A 29 -0.55 -5.76 -12.41
C LEU A 29 -0.54 -7.10 -13.16
N LEU A 30 0.62 -7.73 -13.33
CA LEU A 30 0.72 -9.06 -13.95
C LEU A 30 -0.07 -10.11 -13.16
N LYS A 31 0.04 -10.10 -11.82
CA LYS A 31 -0.75 -10.97 -10.94
C LYS A 31 -2.26 -10.68 -11.05
N LEU A 32 -2.66 -9.42 -11.16
CA LEU A 32 -4.06 -9.04 -11.33
C LEU A 32 -4.62 -9.55 -12.66
N ILE A 33 -3.86 -9.40 -13.75
CA ILE A 33 -4.23 -9.90 -15.07
C ILE A 33 -4.42 -11.42 -15.05
N GLY A 34 -3.51 -12.17 -14.41
CA GLY A 34 -3.66 -13.61 -14.21
C GLY A 34 -4.97 -13.96 -13.49
N LYS A 35 -5.25 -13.30 -12.35
CA LYS A 35 -6.48 -13.53 -11.59
C LYS A 35 -7.74 -13.25 -12.41
N ILE A 36 -7.73 -12.21 -13.24
CA ILE A 36 -8.86 -11.89 -14.13
C ILE A 36 -9.04 -12.98 -15.18
N LYS A 37 -7.96 -13.41 -15.84
CA LYS A 37 -7.96 -14.52 -16.81
C LYS A 37 -8.54 -15.80 -16.20
N LYS A 38 -8.07 -16.20 -15.02
CA LYS A 38 -8.56 -17.38 -14.31
C LYS A 38 -10.02 -17.25 -13.90
N ASN A 39 -10.38 -16.17 -13.20
CA ASN A 39 -11.69 -16.07 -12.58
C ASN A 39 -12.81 -15.71 -13.57
N CYS A 40 -12.51 -14.89 -14.58
CA CYS A 40 -13.50 -14.39 -15.52
C CYS A 40 -13.53 -15.18 -16.84
N TYR A 41 -12.43 -15.82 -17.24
CA TYR A 41 -12.31 -16.50 -18.53
C TYR A 41 -11.97 -17.99 -18.41
N GLY A 42 -11.69 -18.50 -17.21
CA GLY A 42 -11.38 -19.92 -16.99
C GLY A 42 -10.03 -20.36 -17.56
N GLU A 43 -9.15 -19.42 -17.91
CA GLU A 43 -7.79 -19.72 -18.37
C GLU A 43 -6.94 -20.20 -17.19
N GLU A 44 -6.27 -21.34 -17.32
CA GLU A 44 -5.34 -21.83 -16.28
C GLU A 44 -4.08 -20.96 -16.23
N GLU A 45 -3.67 -20.55 -15.03
CA GLU A 45 -2.41 -19.81 -14.84
C GLU A 45 -1.22 -20.76 -14.93
N GLU A 46 -0.15 -20.33 -15.61
CA GLU A 46 1.18 -20.93 -15.49
C GLU A 46 1.73 -20.55 -14.09
N ASP A 47 1.57 -21.49 -13.17
CA ASP A 47 1.73 -21.36 -11.72
C ASP A 47 2.93 -20.49 -11.30
N ASN A 48 2.64 -19.23 -10.96
CA ASN A 48 3.54 -18.34 -10.23
C ASN A 48 2.82 -17.88 -8.97
N SER A 49 2.34 -18.86 -8.20
CA SER A 49 1.72 -18.67 -6.88
C SER A 49 2.74 -18.23 -5.82
N ASP A 50 3.36 -17.07 -6.02
CA ASP A 50 3.88 -16.30 -4.91
C ASP A 50 2.67 -15.67 -4.21
N SER A 51 2.02 -16.49 -3.39
CA SER A 51 0.86 -16.16 -2.58
C SER A 51 1.11 -14.85 -1.86
N CYS A 52 0.37 -13.79 -2.24
CA CYS A 52 0.24 -12.61 -1.40
C CYS A 52 -0.16 -13.10 -0.02
N SER A 53 0.76 -12.96 0.94
CA SER A 53 0.59 -13.52 2.28
C SER A 53 -0.76 -13.07 2.87
N PRO A 54 -1.45 -13.93 3.62
CA PRO A 54 -2.75 -13.64 4.18
C PRO A 54 -2.69 -12.41 5.08
N ASP A 55 -3.81 -11.68 5.09
CA ASP A 55 -4.11 -10.51 5.88
C ASP A 55 -3.56 -10.60 7.31
N LYS A 56 -2.35 -10.09 7.53
CA LYS A 56 -1.97 -9.66 8.89
C LYS A 56 -2.97 -8.57 9.26
N VAL A 57 -3.80 -8.84 10.26
CA VAL A 57 -4.68 -7.84 10.88
C VAL A 57 -3.85 -6.59 11.12
N ARG A 58 -4.07 -5.55 10.30
CA ARG A 58 -3.36 -4.29 10.40
C ARG A 58 -3.95 -3.55 11.60
N THR A 59 -3.48 -3.89 12.81
CA THR A 59 -3.72 -3.09 14.01
C THR A 59 -3.33 -1.67 13.69
N LYS A 60 -4.22 -0.70 13.90
CA LYS A 60 -4.08 0.72 13.50
C LYS A 60 -2.64 1.21 13.73
N PRO A 61 -1.74 1.17 12.73
CA PRO A 61 -0.33 1.49 12.91
C PRO A 61 -0.14 3.00 12.75
N HIS A 62 -1.18 3.77 13.08
CA HIS A 62 -1.18 5.20 12.91
C HIS A 62 -0.42 5.82 14.08
N GLU A 63 0.77 6.30 13.77
CA GLU A 63 1.63 6.98 14.71
C GLU A 63 1.57 8.48 14.41
N SER A 64 0.87 9.21 15.27
CA SER A 64 0.56 10.64 15.06
C SER A 64 1.81 11.50 14.94
N SER A 65 2.89 11.15 15.64
CA SER A 65 4.19 11.83 15.55
C SER A 65 4.86 11.71 14.17
N LEU A 66 4.46 10.74 13.35
CA LEU A 66 5.04 10.48 12.02
C LEU A 66 4.09 10.84 10.88
N CYS A 67 2.92 11.42 11.15
CA CYS A 67 1.89 11.67 10.15
C CYS A 67 1.79 13.17 9.81
N GLU A 68 1.98 13.53 8.53
CA GLU A 68 1.90 14.94 8.08
C GLU A 68 0.49 15.51 8.28
N ALA A 69 -0.56 14.69 8.17
CA ALA A 69 -1.93 15.13 8.41
C ALA A 69 -2.17 15.45 9.90
N CYS A 70 -1.55 14.70 10.83
CA CYS A 70 -1.65 14.98 12.26
C CYS A 70 -0.95 16.28 12.65
N SER A 71 0.23 16.55 12.07
CA SER A 71 0.94 17.81 12.33
C SER A 71 0.18 19.04 11.82
N GLN A 72 -0.71 18.85 10.84
CA GLN A 72 -1.61 19.89 10.32
C GLN A 72 -2.99 19.91 10.99
N GLY A 73 -3.27 19.02 11.96
CA GLY A 73 -4.56 18.94 12.64
C GLY A 73 -5.71 18.37 11.80
N ILE A 74 -5.42 17.70 10.68
CA ILE A 74 -6.42 17.24 9.70
C ILE A 74 -6.88 15.80 9.96
N CYS A 75 -6.04 14.97 10.59
CA CYS A 75 -6.33 13.54 10.74
C CYS A 75 -7.48 13.21 11.71
N CYS A 76 -7.88 14.17 12.55
CA CYS A 76 -8.85 13.99 13.64
C CYS A 76 -10.12 14.83 13.46
N VAL A 77 -10.46 15.22 12.23
CA VAL A 77 -11.78 15.83 12.00
C VAL A 77 -12.81 14.72 12.23
N GLU A 78 -13.47 14.75 13.39
CA GLU A 78 -14.59 13.86 13.68
C GLU A 78 -15.73 14.23 12.72
N ASP A 79 -16.29 13.22 12.03
CA ASP A 79 -17.54 13.34 11.26
C ASP A 79 -18.75 13.52 12.18
#